data_AF-C3ZG86-F1
#
_entry.id   AF-C3ZG86-F1
#
_cell.length_a   1.000
_cell.length_b   1.000
_cell.length_c   1.000
_cell.angle_alpha   90.00
_cell.angle_beta   90.00
_cell.angle_gamma   90.00
#
_symmetry.space_group_name_H-M   'P 1'
#
loop_
_entity.id
_entity.type
_entity.pdbx_description
1 polymer ?
#
loop_
_entity_poly.entity_id
_entity_poly.type
_entity_poly.pdbx_seq_one_letter_code
_entity_poly.pdbx_strand_id
1 'polypeptide(L)'
;MDHRWACLTLFLVLLADTARGQAGPSGPRRVCENQRLSISCPAGQQINIVSALYGRTTGAFCPSGPIRTTNCRSSTSLTRVRTSCQGKPTCSVSASNSVFGDPCVGTHKYLEVSSTCIPGPSGPRRVCENQRLSISCPAGQQINIVSALYGRTTGAFCPSGPIRTTNCRSSTSLTRVRTSCQGKPTCSVSASNSVFGDPCVGTHKYLEVSSTCIPSKRMVEARETLQDLRDVLLDLEEAVEIEQETRELEDMAEDVDMAEDAEKEVRELEEIEENAGMAAEDDE
;
A
#
# COMPACT_ATOMS: atom_id res chain seq x y z
N MET A 1 45.49 17.25 4.82
CA MET A 1 44.38 18.21 4.68
C MET A 1 44.03 18.23 3.21
N ASP A 2 43.18 17.28 2.83
CA ASP A 2 43.18 16.69 1.50
C ASP A 2 41.92 17.05 0.73
N HIS A 3 42.12 17.82 -0.33
CA HIS A 3 41.11 18.28 -1.29
C HIS A 3 40.52 17.17 -2.19
N ARG A 4 40.48 15.91 -1.72
CA ARG A 4 40.02 14.76 -2.53
C ARG A 4 38.62 14.24 -2.15
N TRP A 5 37.97 14.78 -1.12
CA TRP A 5 36.65 14.33 -0.66
C TRP A 5 35.48 15.29 -0.96
N ALA A 6 35.73 16.47 -1.53
CA ALA A 6 34.67 17.46 -1.78
C ALA A 6 33.94 17.29 -3.14
N CYS A 7 34.40 16.41 -4.03
CA CYS A 7 33.84 16.27 -5.38
C CYS A 7 32.78 15.15 -5.51
N LEU A 8 32.69 14.22 -4.54
CA LEU A 8 31.71 13.12 -4.59
C LEU A 8 30.34 13.47 -3.98
N THR A 9 30.25 14.52 -3.16
CA THR A 9 28.98 14.93 -2.52
C THR A 9 28.14 15.84 -3.40
N LEU A 10 28.69 16.41 -4.49
CA LEU A 10 27.95 17.28 -5.40
C LEU A 10 27.19 16.53 -6.52
N PHE A 11 27.48 15.24 -6.72
CA PHE A 11 26.80 14.43 -7.74
C PHE A 11 25.51 13.74 -7.26
N LEU A 12 25.23 13.74 -5.94
CA LEU A 12 24.01 13.15 -5.36
C LEU A 12 22.87 14.15 -5.14
N VAL A 13 23.11 15.46 -5.27
CA VAL A 13 22.07 16.48 -5.03
C VAL A 13 21.32 16.89 -6.32
N LEU A 14 21.81 16.52 -7.51
CA LEU A 14 21.21 16.91 -8.80
C LEU A 14 20.31 15.84 -9.47
N LEU A 15 19.95 14.76 -8.77
CA LEU A 15 18.86 13.85 -9.19
C LEU A 15 17.60 13.99 -8.32
N ALA A 16 17.43 15.13 -7.66
CA ALA A 16 16.23 15.44 -6.88
C ALA A 16 15.48 16.66 -7.42
N ASP A 17 15.41 16.85 -8.74
CA ASP A 17 14.45 17.80 -9.32
C ASP A 17 14.09 17.44 -10.76
N THR A 18 13.15 16.50 -10.93
CA THR A 18 12.15 16.49 -12.02
C THR A 18 11.18 15.32 -11.80
N ALA A 19 10.40 15.38 -10.71
CA ALA A 19 9.19 14.58 -10.57
C ALA A 19 8.23 15.16 -9.53
N ARG A 20 7.89 16.45 -9.63
CA ARG A 20 6.65 16.97 -9.01
C ARG A 20 5.45 16.63 -9.90
N GLY A 21 5.21 15.34 -10.09
CA GLY A 21 3.84 14.85 -10.23
C GLY A 21 3.25 14.87 -8.83
N GLN A 22 2.38 15.83 -8.53
CA GLN A 22 1.79 15.98 -7.21
C GLN A 22 0.96 14.74 -6.84
N ALA A 23 1.58 13.77 -6.19
CA ALA A 23 0.89 12.91 -5.24
C ALA A 23 0.43 13.85 -4.11
N GLY A 24 -0.88 14.03 -3.98
CA GLY A 24 -1.48 14.77 -2.87
C GLY A 24 -1.02 14.21 -1.51
N PRO A 25 -1.20 14.97 -0.42
CA PRO A 25 -0.59 14.67 0.87
C PRO A 25 -0.96 13.25 1.33
N SER A 26 0.05 12.42 1.53
CA SER A 26 0.00 11.02 1.95
C SER A 26 -0.37 10.84 3.43
N GLY A 27 -1.20 11.72 3.97
CA GLY A 27 -1.64 11.70 5.36
C GLY A 27 -3.16 11.54 5.49
N PRO A 28 -3.66 11.00 6.63
CA PRO A 28 -5.08 10.90 6.88
C PRO A 28 -5.71 12.31 6.95
N ARG A 29 -6.82 12.50 6.24
CA ARG A 29 -7.58 13.77 6.23
C ARG A 29 -8.54 13.77 7.40
N ARG A 30 -8.67 14.89 8.09
CA ARG A 30 -9.51 15.02 9.28
C ARG A 30 -10.44 16.24 9.21
N VAL A 31 -11.65 16.10 9.73
CA VAL A 31 -12.60 17.22 9.96
C VAL A 31 -13.34 17.02 11.28
N CYS A 32 -13.76 18.11 11.93
CA CYS A 32 -14.52 18.03 13.18
C CYS A 32 -15.96 17.53 12.93
N GLU A 33 -16.64 17.10 13.99
CA GLU A 33 -18.08 16.82 13.96
C GLU A 33 -18.87 18.01 13.39
N ASN A 34 -19.91 17.71 12.61
CA ASN A 34 -20.74 18.64 11.82
C ASN A 34 -20.05 19.29 10.62
N GLN A 35 -18.79 18.97 10.32
CA GLN A 35 -18.13 19.40 9.08
C GLN A 35 -18.27 18.34 7.97
N ARG A 36 -17.89 18.73 6.75
CA ARG A 36 -17.82 17.82 5.59
C ARG A 36 -16.37 17.60 5.17
N LEU A 37 -16.00 16.33 5.04
CA LEU A 37 -14.72 15.92 4.50
C LEU A 37 -14.88 15.66 2.99
N SER A 38 -14.10 16.39 2.18
CA SER A 38 -14.09 16.23 0.72
C SER A 38 -12.81 15.55 0.25
N ILE A 39 -12.96 14.51 -0.56
CA ILE A 39 -11.87 13.73 -1.16
C ILE A 39 -12.03 13.83 -2.68
N SER A 40 -10.93 14.08 -3.38
CA SER A 40 -10.89 14.17 -4.83
C SER A 40 -9.60 13.57 -5.35
N CYS A 41 -9.72 12.74 -6.39
CA CYS A 41 -8.59 12.18 -7.11
C CYS A 41 -8.35 12.93 -8.43
N PRO A 42 -7.11 12.91 -8.96
CA PRO A 42 -6.81 13.41 -10.29
C PRO A 42 -7.67 12.74 -11.38
N ALA A 43 -7.77 13.38 -12.55
CA ALA A 43 -8.52 12.84 -13.67
C ALA A 43 -8.06 11.42 -14.06
N GLY A 44 -9.00 10.52 -14.29
CA GLY A 44 -8.73 9.11 -14.60
C GLY A 44 -8.42 8.22 -13.41
N GLN A 45 -8.47 8.75 -12.18
CA GLN A 45 -8.32 7.99 -10.95
C GLN A 45 -9.64 7.94 -10.15
N GLN A 46 -9.72 6.98 -9.24
CA GLN A 46 -10.82 6.77 -8.33
C GLN A 46 -10.31 6.62 -6.89
N ILE A 47 -11.16 6.99 -5.95
CA ILE A 47 -10.89 6.92 -4.52
C ILE A 47 -10.90 5.46 -4.06
N ASN A 48 -9.83 5.07 -3.37
CA ASN A 48 -9.71 3.81 -2.64
C ASN A 48 -9.56 4.10 -1.14
N ILE A 49 -10.54 3.69 -0.34
CA ILE A 49 -10.55 3.94 1.10
C ILE A 49 -9.73 2.87 1.83
N VAL A 50 -8.63 3.31 2.45
CA VAL A 50 -7.72 2.47 3.23
C VAL A 50 -8.25 2.30 4.65
N SER A 51 -8.57 3.40 5.32
CA SER A 51 -9.12 3.39 6.68
C SER A 51 -10.05 4.58 6.91
N ALA A 52 -10.97 4.45 7.86
CA ALA A 52 -11.79 5.56 8.33
C ALA A 52 -12.18 5.39 9.80
N LEU A 53 -12.28 6.52 10.51
CA LEU A 53 -12.65 6.60 11.91
C LEU A 53 -13.56 7.80 12.13
N TYR A 54 -14.75 7.55 12.66
CA TYR A 54 -15.59 8.57 13.28
C TYR A 54 -15.61 8.34 14.80
N GLY A 55 -15.20 9.34 15.56
CA GLY A 55 -15.04 9.22 17.01
C GLY A 55 -14.01 10.19 17.55
N ARG A 56 -13.24 9.76 18.55
CA ARG A 56 -12.12 10.54 19.13
C ARG A 56 -11.07 9.59 19.67
N THR A 57 -9.83 9.75 19.19
CA THR A 57 -8.64 9.01 19.62
C THR A 57 -7.54 9.89 20.22
N THR A 58 -7.68 11.21 20.15
CA THR A 58 -6.74 12.17 20.75
C THR A 58 -7.47 13.44 21.23
N GLY A 59 -6.88 14.11 22.22
CA GLY A 59 -7.32 15.43 22.69
C GLY A 59 -6.83 16.60 21.82
N ALA A 60 -5.81 16.39 20.99
CA ALA A 60 -5.14 17.47 20.26
C ALA A 60 -5.94 18.03 19.06
N PHE A 61 -6.77 17.19 18.43
CA PHE A 61 -7.52 17.57 17.23
C PHE A 61 -8.98 17.90 17.56
N CYS A 62 -9.50 19.01 17.03
CA CYS A 62 -10.84 19.55 17.34
C CYS A 62 -11.10 19.69 18.86
N PRO A 63 -10.32 20.52 19.58
CA PRO A 63 -10.43 20.67 21.05
C PRO A 63 -11.63 21.52 21.49
N SER A 64 -12.34 22.17 20.56
CA SER A 64 -13.38 23.16 20.83
C SER A 64 -14.69 22.61 21.44
N GLY A 65 -14.80 21.29 21.62
CA GLY A 65 -15.99 20.65 22.17
C GLY A 65 -15.67 19.79 23.40
N PRO A 66 -16.68 19.29 24.12
CA PRO A 66 -16.48 18.47 25.30
C PRO A 66 -15.72 17.19 24.95
N ILE A 67 -14.70 16.86 25.76
CA ILE A 67 -13.89 15.64 25.63
C ILE A 67 -14.04 14.85 26.92
N ARG A 68 -14.87 13.80 26.91
CA ARG A 68 -15.00 12.88 28.05
C ARG A 68 -14.16 11.61 27.88
N THR A 69 -13.79 11.28 26.66
CA THR A 69 -12.96 10.11 26.34
C THR A 69 -12.17 10.31 25.06
N THR A 70 -10.99 9.68 24.99
CA THR A 70 -10.19 9.50 23.77
C THR A 70 -10.17 8.04 23.31
N ASN A 71 -11.03 7.19 23.85
CA ASN A 71 -11.18 5.80 23.44
C ASN A 71 -12.53 5.61 22.74
N CYS A 72 -12.79 6.43 21.70
CA CYS A 72 -14.07 6.46 21.01
C CYS A 72 -13.91 6.17 19.52
N ARG A 73 -14.56 5.11 19.05
CA ARG A 73 -14.52 4.67 17.65
C ARG A 73 -15.87 4.08 17.24
N SER A 74 -16.47 4.58 16.16
CA SER A 74 -17.63 3.93 15.53
C SER A 74 -17.18 2.72 14.71
N SER A 75 -17.77 1.55 14.97
CA SER A 75 -17.53 0.31 14.22
C SER A 75 -17.99 0.39 12.76
N THR A 76 -18.89 1.31 12.42
CA THR A 76 -19.43 1.45 11.06
C THR A 76 -18.65 2.42 10.19
N SER A 77 -17.64 3.11 10.74
CA SER A 77 -16.89 4.19 10.08
C SER A 77 -16.38 3.78 8.70
N LEU A 78 -15.61 2.69 8.62
CA LEU A 78 -15.02 2.22 7.37
C LEU A 78 -16.07 1.84 6.34
N THR A 79 -17.09 1.10 6.74
CA THR A 79 -18.16 0.65 5.84
C THR A 79 -18.92 1.84 5.27
N ARG A 80 -19.33 2.81 6.11
CA ARG A 80 -20.08 4.00 5.67
C ARG A 80 -19.27 4.89 4.72
N VAL A 81 -17.97 5.08 5.00
CA VAL A 81 -17.10 5.85 4.10
C VAL A 81 -16.85 5.10 2.78
N ARG A 82 -16.63 3.78 2.82
CA ARG A 82 -16.51 2.96 1.60
C ARG A 82 -17.77 3.01 0.74
N THR A 83 -18.94 2.79 1.32
CA THR A 83 -20.23 2.89 0.61
C THR A 83 -20.39 4.27 -0.04
N SER A 84 -19.93 5.33 0.61
CA SER A 84 -20.09 6.69 0.10
C SER A 84 -19.06 7.05 -0.98
N CYS A 85 -17.81 6.59 -0.85
CA CYS A 85 -16.67 7.13 -1.60
C CYS A 85 -15.92 6.14 -2.49
N GLN A 86 -15.97 4.84 -2.22
CA GLN A 86 -15.16 3.85 -2.94
C GLN A 86 -15.46 3.89 -4.44
N GLY A 87 -14.42 3.96 -5.26
CA GLY A 87 -14.55 3.93 -6.72
C GLY A 87 -15.03 5.23 -7.36
N LYS A 88 -15.28 6.29 -6.59
CA LYS A 88 -15.67 7.60 -7.15
C LYS A 88 -14.45 8.49 -7.41
N PRO A 89 -14.48 9.38 -8.41
CA PRO A 89 -13.40 10.36 -8.63
C PRO A 89 -13.41 11.45 -7.55
N THR A 90 -14.59 11.79 -7.03
CA THR A 90 -14.80 12.76 -5.95
C THR A 90 -15.84 12.24 -4.97
N CYS A 91 -15.69 12.59 -3.69
CA CYS A 91 -16.61 12.22 -2.62
C CYS A 91 -16.67 13.31 -1.56
N SER A 92 -17.83 13.46 -0.93
CA SER A 92 -18.00 14.29 0.27
C SER A 92 -18.80 13.53 1.33
N VAL A 93 -18.27 13.47 2.55
CA VAL A 93 -18.88 12.76 3.68
C VAL A 93 -19.08 13.73 4.84
N SER A 94 -20.28 13.75 5.42
CA SER A 94 -20.57 14.55 6.60
C SER A 94 -20.16 13.79 7.87
N ALA A 95 -19.38 14.46 8.73
CA ALA A 95 -18.94 13.92 10.02
C ALA A 95 -20.04 14.08 11.07
N SER A 96 -21.10 13.26 11.01
CA SER A 96 -22.27 13.40 11.87
C SER A 96 -22.80 12.07 12.42
N ASN A 97 -23.50 12.17 13.55
CA ASN A 97 -24.22 11.06 14.17
C ASN A 97 -25.26 10.42 13.23
N SER A 98 -25.84 11.19 12.32
CA SER A 98 -26.81 10.67 11.34
C SER A 98 -26.18 9.73 10.30
N VAL A 99 -24.88 9.88 10.01
CA VAL A 99 -24.16 9.02 9.06
C VAL A 99 -23.55 7.79 9.75
N PHE A 100 -23.00 7.99 10.95
CA PHE A 100 -22.13 7.01 11.61
C PHE A 100 -22.68 6.44 12.92
N GLY A 101 -23.83 6.93 13.40
CA GLY A 101 -24.28 6.77 14.78
C GLY A 101 -23.45 7.62 15.76
N ASP A 102 -23.85 7.64 17.04
CA ASP A 102 -23.05 8.28 18.10
C ASP A 102 -22.31 7.22 18.93
N PRO A 103 -21.01 6.98 18.68
CA PRO A 103 -20.23 6.00 19.41
C PRO A 103 -19.86 6.41 20.85
N CYS A 104 -19.97 7.69 21.21
CA CYS A 104 -19.60 8.19 22.53
C CYS A 104 -20.33 9.49 22.87
N VAL A 105 -21.57 9.34 23.36
CA VAL A 105 -22.44 10.45 23.73
C VAL A 105 -21.74 11.40 24.72
N GLY A 106 -21.83 12.70 24.45
CA GLY A 106 -21.21 13.75 25.28
C GLY A 106 -19.72 13.98 25.00
N THR A 107 -19.13 13.31 24.01
CA THR A 107 -17.80 13.64 23.46
C THR A 107 -17.95 14.19 22.05
N HIS A 108 -17.33 15.35 21.78
CA HIS A 108 -17.26 15.94 20.45
C HIS A 108 -16.31 15.12 19.59
N LYS A 109 -16.75 14.68 18.40
CA LYS A 109 -16.03 13.71 17.56
C LYS A 109 -15.31 14.40 16.39
N TYR A 110 -14.57 13.63 15.63
CA TYR A 110 -14.04 14.00 14.33
C TYR A 110 -14.09 12.79 13.38
N LEU A 111 -14.11 13.07 12.08
CA LEU A 111 -13.93 12.07 11.03
C LEU A 111 -12.49 12.14 10.54
N GLU A 112 -11.79 11.01 10.59
CA GLU A 112 -10.48 10.77 9.99
C GLU A 112 -10.63 9.75 8.86
N VAL A 113 -10.10 10.05 7.67
CA VAL A 113 -10.13 9.14 6.52
C VAL A 113 -8.75 9.08 5.87
N SER A 114 -8.21 7.87 5.73
CA SER A 114 -7.05 7.60 4.88
C SER A 114 -7.50 6.98 3.56
N SER A 115 -7.04 7.55 2.46
CA SER A 115 -7.43 7.13 1.11
C SER A 115 -6.27 7.24 0.15
N THR A 116 -6.21 6.33 -0.81
CA THR A 116 -5.32 6.41 -1.98
C THR A 116 -6.14 6.67 -3.23
N CYS A 117 -5.51 7.25 -4.25
CA CYS A 117 -6.09 7.34 -5.58
C CYS A 117 -5.48 6.25 -6.45
N ILE A 118 -6.33 5.37 -6.96
CA ILE A 118 -5.95 4.30 -7.88
C ILE A 118 -6.50 4.64 -9.26
N PRO A 119 -5.91 4.19 -10.37
CA PRO A 119 -6.54 4.33 -11.67
C PRO A 119 -7.99 3.82 -11.64
N GLY A 120 -8.92 4.67 -12.06
CA GLY A 120 -10.33 4.30 -12.15
C GLY A 120 -10.57 3.36 -13.33
N PRO A 121 -11.73 2.70 -13.40
CA PRO A 121 -12.21 2.17 -14.66
C PRO A 121 -12.38 3.38 -15.58
N SER A 122 -11.37 3.63 -16.41
CA SER A 122 -11.58 4.48 -17.57
C SER A 122 -12.76 3.86 -18.30
N GLY A 123 -13.88 4.60 -18.38
CA GLY A 123 -14.97 4.24 -19.28
C GLY A 123 -14.39 3.89 -20.65
N PRO A 124 -15.05 3.02 -21.41
CA PRO A 124 -14.45 2.43 -22.59
C PRO A 124 -13.95 3.53 -23.53
N ARG A 125 -12.65 3.50 -23.85
CA ARG A 125 -12.00 4.50 -24.72
C ARG A 125 -12.39 4.17 -26.15
N ARG A 126 -12.78 5.19 -26.92
CA ARG A 126 -13.25 5.02 -28.29
C ARG A 126 -12.49 5.88 -29.28
N VAL A 127 -12.25 5.35 -30.48
CA VAL A 127 -11.75 6.10 -31.65
C VAL A 127 -12.48 5.62 -32.90
N CYS A 128 -12.64 6.50 -33.88
CA CYS A 128 -13.29 6.14 -35.15
C CYS A 128 -12.41 5.22 -36.00
N GLU A 129 -13.00 4.54 -36.98
CA GLU A 129 -12.25 3.82 -38.01
C GLU A 129 -11.18 4.73 -38.64
N ASN A 130 -10.01 4.13 -38.93
CA ASN A 130 -8.78 4.77 -39.39
C ASN A 130 -8.05 5.67 -38.37
N GLN A 131 -8.49 5.72 -37.12
CA GLN A 131 -7.76 6.38 -36.04
C GLN A 131 -6.96 5.39 -35.19
N ARG A 132 -5.97 5.89 -34.43
CA ARG A 132 -5.24 5.09 -33.43
C ARG A 132 -5.75 5.37 -32.03
N LEU A 133 -6.04 4.31 -31.29
CA LEU A 133 -6.29 4.37 -29.85
C LEU A 133 -4.99 4.13 -29.10
N SER A 134 -4.59 5.08 -28.26
CA SER A 134 -3.44 4.95 -27.37
C SER A 134 -3.88 4.74 -25.91
N ILE A 135 -3.29 3.76 -25.24
CA ILE A 135 -3.54 3.41 -23.84
C ILE A 135 -2.21 3.48 -23.09
N SER A 136 -2.19 4.09 -21.92
CA SER A 136 -1.00 4.19 -21.07
C SER A 136 -1.40 4.03 -19.61
N CYS A 137 -0.54 3.32 -18.86
CA CYS A 137 -0.66 3.17 -17.42
C CYS A 137 0.44 3.97 -16.70
N PRO A 138 0.22 4.36 -15.43
CA PRO A 138 1.25 4.97 -14.60
C PRO A 138 2.48 4.06 -14.41
N ALA A 139 3.59 4.64 -13.97
CA ALA A 139 4.80 3.90 -13.66
C ALA A 139 4.52 2.76 -12.65
N GLY A 140 5.18 1.61 -12.85
CA GLY A 140 4.98 0.42 -12.03
C GLY A 140 3.69 -0.37 -12.32
N GLN A 141 2.91 0.02 -13.33
CA GLN A 141 1.68 -0.67 -13.70
C GLN A 141 1.70 -1.15 -15.16
N GLN A 142 0.81 -2.09 -15.46
CA GLN A 142 0.62 -2.68 -16.78
C GLN A 142 -0.86 -2.71 -17.17
N ILE A 143 -1.12 -2.65 -18.47
CA ILE A 143 -2.45 -2.66 -19.06
C ILE A 143 -3.09 -4.04 -18.91
N ASN A 144 -4.32 -4.06 -18.41
CA ASN A 144 -5.19 -5.23 -18.38
C ASN A 144 -6.46 -4.96 -19.20
N ILE A 145 -6.64 -5.68 -20.30
CA ILE A 145 -7.78 -5.50 -21.22
C ILE A 145 -8.99 -6.28 -20.71
N VAL A 146 -10.03 -5.53 -20.35
CA VAL A 146 -11.32 -6.06 -19.86
C VAL A 146 -12.21 -6.44 -21.03
N SER A 147 -12.42 -5.52 -21.98
CA SER A 147 -13.24 -5.76 -23.16
C SER A 147 -12.76 -4.93 -24.36
N ALA A 148 -13.06 -5.38 -25.58
CA ALA A 148 -12.84 -4.60 -26.78
C ALA A 148 -13.88 -4.91 -27.86
N LEU A 149 -14.17 -3.91 -28.69
CA LEU A 149 -15.12 -3.98 -29.79
C LEU A 149 -14.60 -3.14 -30.96
N TYR A 150 -14.42 -3.77 -32.11
CA TYR A 150 -14.33 -3.09 -33.40
C TYR A 150 -15.61 -3.34 -34.17
N GLY A 151 -16.32 -2.28 -34.55
CA GLY A 151 -17.63 -2.38 -35.18
C GLY A 151 -18.47 -1.13 -34.95
N ARG A 152 -19.79 -1.31 -34.79
CA ARG A 152 -20.73 -0.24 -34.46
C ARG A 152 -21.91 -0.78 -33.67
N THR A 153 -22.14 -0.20 -32.50
CA THR A 153 -23.24 -0.52 -31.57
C THR A 153 -24.17 0.66 -31.29
N THR A 154 -23.80 1.87 -31.73
CA THR A 154 -24.63 3.07 -31.62
C THR A 154 -24.44 4.00 -32.82
N GLY A 155 -25.47 4.81 -33.12
CA GLY A 155 -25.41 5.89 -34.10
C GLY A 155 -24.80 7.19 -33.57
N ALA A 156 -24.71 7.36 -32.24
CA ALA A 156 -24.30 8.63 -31.64
C ALA A 156 -22.79 8.90 -31.72
N PHE A 157 -21.96 7.86 -31.82
CA PHE A 157 -20.50 7.98 -31.82
C PHE A 157 -19.94 7.79 -33.24
N CYS A 158 -19.00 8.65 -33.65
CA CYS A 158 -18.46 8.70 -35.02
C CYS A 158 -19.56 8.76 -36.11
N PRO A 159 -20.43 9.79 -36.12
CA PRO A 159 -21.56 9.87 -37.05
C PRO A 159 -21.17 10.27 -38.48
N SER A 160 -19.91 10.66 -38.71
CA SER A 160 -19.42 11.24 -39.97
C SER A 160 -19.33 10.26 -41.15
N GLY A 161 -19.55 8.97 -40.94
CA GLY A 161 -19.47 7.94 -41.98
C GLY A 161 -20.81 7.23 -42.20
N PRO A 162 -20.94 6.42 -43.26
CA PRO A 162 -22.16 5.68 -43.54
C PRO A 162 -22.52 4.73 -42.39
N ILE A 163 -23.80 4.69 -42.01
CA ILE A 163 -24.32 3.81 -40.96
C ILE A 163 -25.45 2.98 -41.56
N ARG A 164 -25.18 1.72 -41.91
CA ARG A 164 -26.22 0.78 -42.36
C ARG A 164 -26.73 -0.12 -41.24
N THR A 165 -25.95 -0.29 -40.17
CA THR A 165 -26.32 -1.11 -39.01
C THR A 165 -25.64 -0.61 -37.74
N THR A 166 -26.33 -0.80 -36.60
CA THR A 166 -25.78 -0.67 -35.25
C THR A 166 -25.66 -2.01 -34.54
N ASN A 167 -25.80 -3.13 -35.27
CA ASN A 167 -25.58 -4.48 -34.77
C ASN A 167 -24.31 -5.07 -35.40
N CYS A 168 -23.19 -4.36 -35.27
CA CYS A 168 -21.93 -4.72 -35.89
C CYS A 168 -20.81 -4.90 -34.86
N ARG A 169 -20.23 -6.11 -34.82
CA ARG A 169 -19.17 -6.48 -33.89
C ARG A 169 -18.22 -7.47 -34.55
N SER A 170 -16.92 -7.18 -34.56
CA SER A 170 -15.90 -8.17 -34.95
C SER A 170 -15.67 -9.16 -33.81
N SER A 171 -15.74 -10.46 -34.11
CA SER A 171 -15.48 -11.55 -33.17
C SER A 171 -14.02 -11.60 -32.69
N THR A 172 -13.08 -10.99 -33.43
CA THR A 172 -11.65 -11.00 -33.09
C THR A 172 -11.20 -9.80 -32.28
N SER A 173 -12.09 -8.83 -32.01
CA SER A 173 -11.78 -7.56 -31.35
C SER A 173 -10.97 -7.73 -30.07
N LEU A 174 -11.48 -8.54 -29.14
CA LEU A 174 -10.85 -8.75 -27.83
C LEU A 174 -9.49 -9.43 -27.94
N THR A 175 -9.41 -10.50 -28.73
CA THR A 175 -8.17 -11.25 -28.93
C THR A 175 -7.08 -10.36 -29.53
N ARG A 176 -7.41 -9.60 -30.58
CA ARG A 176 -6.45 -8.69 -31.24
C ARG A 176 -5.94 -7.61 -30.28
N VAL A 177 -6.84 -6.95 -29.53
CA VAL A 177 -6.44 -5.92 -28.56
C VAL A 177 -5.61 -6.51 -27.41
N ARG A 178 -5.96 -7.70 -26.90
CA ARG A 178 -5.16 -8.38 -25.86
C ARG A 178 -3.76 -8.72 -26.37
N THR A 179 -3.65 -9.33 -27.55
CA THR A 179 -2.36 -9.63 -28.17
C THR A 179 -1.49 -8.38 -28.33
N SER A 180 -2.09 -7.24 -28.68
CA SER A 180 -1.35 -6.00 -28.85
C SER A 180 -0.97 -5.31 -27.52
N CYS A 181 -1.84 -5.34 -26.50
CA CYS A 181 -1.74 -4.43 -25.36
C CYS A 181 -1.57 -5.09 -23.98
N GLN A 182 -1.96 -6.35 -23.80
CA GLN A 182 -1.99 -6.98 -22.48
C GLN A 182 -0.58 -7.00 -21.86
N GLY A 183 -0.48 -6.59 -20.59
CA GLY A 183 0.77 -6.62 -19.82
C GLY A 183 1.78 -5.52 -20.19
N LYS A 184 1.46 -4.63 -21.14
CA LYS A 184 2.36 -3.51 -21.51
C LYS A 184 2.06 -2.27 -20.68
N PRO A 185 3.05 -1.40 -20.40
CA PRO A 185 2.79 -0.11 -19.75
C PRO A 185 2.09 0.87 -20.69
N THR A 186 2.37 0.78 -21.99
CA THR A 186 1.76 1.59 -23.05
C THR A 186 1.42 0.73 -24.26
N CYS A 187 0.35 1.09 -24.97
CA CYS A 187 -0.09 0.41 -26.18
C CYS A 187 -0.73 1.40 -27.16
N SER A 188 -0.60 1.14 -28.45
CA SER A 188 -1.36 1.84 -29.49
C SER A 188 -1.91 0.85 -30.50
N VAL A 189 -3.21 0.95 -30.79
CA VAL A 189 -3.94 0.04 -31.71
C VAL A 189 -4.64 0.85 -32.78
N SER A 190 -4.45 0.48 -34.04
CA SER A 190 -5.15 1.07 -35.18
C SER A 190 -6.56 0.49 -35.30
N ALA A 191 -7.57 1.34 -35.34
CA ALA A 191 -8.96 0.96 -35.59
C ALA A 191 -9.19 0.77 -37.09
N SER A 192 -8.73 -0.35 -37.65
CA SER A 192 -8.80 -0.61 -39.10
C SER A 192 -9.16 -2.04 -39.45
N ASN A 193 -9.69 -2.21 -40.66
CA ASN A 193 -10.03 -3.52 -41.22
C ASN A 193 -8.82 -4.44 -41.35
N SER A 194 -7.61 -3.90 -41.52
CA SER A 194 -6.37 -4.67 -41.55
C SER A 194 -6.03 -5.35 -40.21
N VAL A 195 -6.50 -4.79 -39.09
CA VAL A 195 -6.24 -5.34 -37.75
C VAL A 195 -7.37 -6.30 -37.34
N PHE A 196 -8.61 -5.93 -37.62
CA PHE A 196 -9.80 -6.59 -37.05
C PHE A 196 -10.70 -7.30 -38.07
N GLY A 197 -10.38 -7.24 -39.36
CA GLY A 197 -11.31 -7.58 -40.45
C GLY A 197 -12.41 -6.53 -40.62
N ASP A 198 -13.28 -6.71 -41.61
CA ASP A 198 -14.49 -5.89 -41.78
C ASP A 198 -15.76 -6.66 -41.38
N PRO A 199 -16.27 -6.48 -40.14
CA PRO A 199 -17.47 -7.17 -39.67
C PRO A 199 -18.79 -6.67 -40.27
N CYS A 200 -18.80 -5.50 -40.93
CA CYS A 200 -20.02 -4.92 -41.49
C CYS A 200 -19.69 -3.96 -42.64
N VAL A 201 -19.45 -4.52 -43.82
CA VAL A 201 -19.12 -3.77 -45.03
C VAL A 201 -20.15 -2.66 -45.31
N GLY A 202 -19.66 -1.46 -45.59
CA GLY A 202 -20.49 -0.28 -45.85
C GLY A 202 -21.02 0.42 -44.60
N THR A 203 -20.62 0.00 -43.40
CA THR A 203 -20.80 0.75 -42.15
C THR A 203 -19.45 1.23 -41.65
N HIS A 204 -19.34 2.53 -41.37
CA HIS A 204 -18.17 3.13 -40.74
C HIS A 204 -18.10 2.68 -39.29
N LYS A 205 -16.97 2.15 -38.85
CA LYS A 205 -16.82 1.50 -37.54
C LYS A 205 -16.12 2.41 -36.53
N TYR A 206 -15.99 1.93 -35.31
CA TYR A 206 -15.12 2.48 -34.29
C TYR A 206 -14.53 1.34 -33.46
N LEU A 207 -13.37 1.61 -32.87
CA LEU A 207 -12.76 0.76 -31.85
C LEU A 207 -13.15 1.30 -30.47
N GLU A 208 -13.69 0.44 -29.62
CA GLU A 208 -14.00 0.68 -28.21
C GLU A 208 -13.19 -0.31 -27.37
N VAL A 209 -12.43 0.18 -26.38
CA VAL A 209 -11.63 -0.67 -25.49
C VAL A 209 -11.84 -0.26 -24.04
N SER A 210 -12.20 -1.22 -23.20
CA SER A 210 -12.21 -1.07 -21.75
C SER A 210 -10.99 -1.77 -21.15
N SER A 211 -10.23 -1.02 -20.33
CA SER A 211 -8.98 -1.48 -19.74
C SER A 211 -8.82 -0.97 -18.32
N THR A 212 -8.10 -1.72 -17.49
CA THR A 212 -7.63 -1.29 -16.17
C THR A 212 -6.10 -1.29 -16.14
N CYS A 213 -5.52 -0.56 -15.19
CA CYS A 213 -4.09 -0.65 -14.90
C CYS A 213 -3.91 -1.42 -13.59
N ILE A 214 -3.05 -2.44 -13.62
CA ILE A 214 -2.73 -3.30 -12.48
C ILE A 214 -1.23 -3.21 -12.19
N PRO A 215 -0.78 -3.42 -10.94
CA PRO A 215 0.65 -3.54 -10.63
C PRO A 215 1.34 -4.50 -11.61
N SER A 216 2.51 -4.10 -12.11
CA SER A 216 3.27 -4.96 -13.02
C SER A 216 3.72 -6.22 -12.27
N LYS A 217 3.85 -7.34 -12.99
CA LYS A 217 4.29 -8.60 -12.36
C LYS A 217 5.62 -8.41 -11.61
N ARG A 218 6.55 -7.67 -12.21
CA ARG A 218 7.82 -7.28 -11.60
C ARG A 218 7.67 -6.48 -10.30
N MET A 219 6.71 -5.56 -10.23
CA MET A 219 6.45 -4.78 -9.01
C MET A 219 5.86 -5.64 -7.89
N VAL A 220 5.03 -6.62 -8.24
CA VAL A 220 4.50 -7.59 -7.27
C VAL A 220 5.61 -8.48 -6.76
N GLU A 221 6.38 -9.10 -7.65
CA GLU A 221 7.54 -9.95 -7.30
C GLU A 221 8.56 -9.18 -6.47
N ALA A 222 8.89 -7.94 -6.84
CA ALA A 222 9.81 -7.10 -6.06
C ALA A 222 9.28 -6.79 -4.65
N ARG A 223 7.97 -6.55 -4.52
CA ARG A 223 7.36 -6.29 -3.22
C ARG A 223 7.38 -7.52 -2.32
N GLU A 224 7.12 -8.70 -2.88
CA GLU A 224 7.22 -9.97 -2.15
C GLU A 224 8.66 -10.20 -1.69
N THR A 225 9.65 -10.05 -2.58
CA THR A 225 11.07 -10.22 -2.19
C THR A 225 11.52 -9.22 -1.12
N LEU A 226 11.02 -7.98 -1.16
CA LEU A 226 11.34 -6.98 -0.14
C LEU A 226 10.71 -7.33 1.21
N GLN A 227 9.56 -8.00 1.19
CA GLN A 227 8.90 -8.46 2.40
C GLN A 227 9.66 -9.65 3.00
N ASP A 228 10.09 -10.60 2.16
CA ASP A 228 10.94 -11.72 2.60
C ASP A 228 12.27 -11.23 3.21
N LEU A 229 12.92 -10.25 2.56
CA LEU A 229 14.15 -9.64 3.08
C LEU A 229 13.94 -8.93 4.42
N ARG A 230 12.77 -8.32 4.62
CA ARG A 230 12.42 -7.65 5.87
C ARG A 230 12.21 -8.65 6.99
N ASP A 231 11.59 -9.79 6.69
CA ASP A 231 11.34 -10.83 7.69
C ASP A 231 12.66 -11.49 8.11
N VAL A 232 13.57 -11.78 7.17
CA VAL A 232 14.94 -12.27 7.49
C VAL A 232 15.73 -11.29 8.35
N LEU A 233 15.57 -9.98 8.13
CA LEU A 233 16.25 -8.97 8.93
C LEU A 233 15.75 -8.99 10.39
N LEU A 234 14.45 -9.18 10.59
CA LEU A 234 13.86 -9.28 11.94
C LEU A 234 14.36 -10.55 12.65
N ASP A 235 14.42 -11.68 11.96
CA ASP A 235 14.93 -12.93 12.53
C ASP A 235 16.41 -12.81 12.95
N LEU A 236 17.21 -12.06 12.19
CA LEU A 236 18.61 -11.79 12.52
C LEU A 236 18.76 -10.85 13.72
N GLU A 237 17.89 -9.84 13.84
CA GLU A 237 17.87 -8.95 15.01
C GLU A 237 17.56 -9.73 16.29
N GLU A 238 16.60 -10.66 16.25
CA GLU A 238 16.26 -11.55 17.37
C GLU A 238 17.41 -12.51 17.71
N ALA A 239 18.09 -13.07 16.71
CA ALA A 239 19.23 -13.96 16.94
C ALA A 239 20.40 -13.27 17.66
N VAL A 240 20.64 -11.99 17.38
CA VAL A 240 21.69 -11.20 18.07
C VAL A 240 21.35 -10.97 19.54
N GLU A 241 20.08 -10.71 19.86
CA GLU A 241 19.64 -10.56 21.26
C GLU A 241 19.83 -11.85 22.04
N ILE A 242 19.50 -13.00 21.44
CA ILE A 242 19.71 -14.32 22.05
C ILE A 242 21.21 -14.58 22.28
N GLU A 243 22.08 -14.26 21.31
CA GLU A 243 23.53 -14.41 21.49
C GLU A 243 24.06 -13.58 22.67
N GLN A 244 23.55 -12.36 22.88
CA GLN A 244 23.92 -11.54 24.03
C GLN A 244 23.46 -12.16 25.35
N GLU A 245 22.22 -12.63 25.46
CA GLU A 245 21.73 -13.30 26.68
C GLU A 245 22.49 -14.60 26.96
N THR A 246 22.84 -15.39 25.93
CA THR A 246 23.63 -16.61 26.13
C THR A 246 25.01 -16.32 26.66
N ARG A 247 25.64 -15.23 26.24
CA ARG A 247 26.97 -14.82 26.74
C ARG A 247 26.89 -14.37 28.20
N GLU A 248 25.86 -13.62 28.58
CA GLU A 248 25.66 -13.24 29.98
C GLU A 248 25.44 -14.48 30.87
N LEU A 249 24.74 -15.50 30.36
CA LEU A 249 24.57 -16.78 31.07
C LEU A 249 25.85 -17.60 31.16
N GLU A 250 26.71 -17.61 30.12
CA GLU A 250 28.01 -18.26 30.14
C GLU A 250 28.94 -17.60 31.18
N ASP A 251 29.00 -16.27 31.22
CA ASP A 251 29.78 -15.51 32.22
C ASP A 251 29.27 -15.83 33.65
N MET A 252 27.95 -15.95 33.85
CA MET A 252 27.38 -16.35 35.13
C MET A 252 27.65 -17.81 35.52
N ALA A 253 27.81 -18.71 34.55
CA ALA A 253 28.13 -20.11 34.81
C ALA A 253 29.59 -20.29 35.25
N GLU A 254 30.52 -19.54 34.65
CA GLU A 254 31.93 -19.53 35.07
C GLU A 254 32.11 -19.04 36.52
N ASP A 255 31.32 -18.06 36.95
CA ASP A 255 31.31 -17.58 38.35
C ASP A 255 30.80 -18.65 39.34
N VAL A 256 29.83 -19.49 38.93
CA VAL A 256 29.31 -20.59 39.76
C VAL A 256 30.33 -21.70 39.90
N ASP A 257 30.99 -22.10 38.81
CA ASP A 257 32.05 -23.11 38.83
C ASP A 257 33.20 -22.68 39.77
N MET A 258 33.58 -21.39 39.74
CA MET A 258 34.61 -20.84 40.63
C MET A 258 34.18 -20.83 42.10
N ALA A 259 32.88 -20.63 42.38
CA ALA A 259 32.34 -20.69 43.74
C ALA A 259 32.26 -22.13 44.28
N GLU A 260 31.88 -23.11 43.45
CA GLU A 260 31.88 -24.52 43.83
C GLU A 260 33.29 -25.03 44.13
N ASP A 261 34.29 -24.63 43.34
CA ASP A 261 35.70 -24.96 43.59
C ASP A 261 36.19 -24.35 44.92
N ALA A 262 35.79 -23.12 45.23
CA ALA A 262 36.13 -22.47 46.50
C ALA A 262 35.45 -23.16 47.70
N GLU A 263 34.18 -23.56 47.59
CA GLU A 263 33.49 -24.32 48.65
C GLU A 263 34.17 -25.68 48.90
N LYS A 264 34.69 -26.31 47.86
CA LYS A 264 35.43 -27.57 47.98
C LYS A 264 36.77 -27.36 48.70
N GLU A 265 37.52 -26.31 48.39
CA GLU A 265 38.74 -25.97 49.14
C GLU A 265 38.46 -25.66 50.62
N VAL A 266 37.38 -24.92 50.92
CA VAL A 266 36.99 -24.64 52.32
C VAL A 266 36.68 -25.92 53.08
N ARG A 267 35.95 -26.86 52.46
CA ARG A 267 35.65 -28.17 53.06
C ARG A 267 36.91 -28.99 53.34
N GLU A 268 37.87 -29.00 52.41
CA GLU A 268 39.16 -29.68 52.61
C GLU A 268 39.97 -29.04 53.76
N LEU A 269 39.88 -27.73 53.97
CA LEU A 269 40.52 -27.04 55.09
C LEU A 269 39.86 -27.32 56.43
N GLU A 270 38.52 -27.38 56.48
CA GLU A 270 37.78 -27.76 57.70
C GLU A 270 38.12 -29.20 58.15
N GLU A 271 38.26 -30.14 57.20
CA GLU A 271 38.71 -31.51 57.49
C GLU A 271 40.15 -31.57 58.06
N ILE A 272 41.02 -30.65 57.67
CA ILE A 272 42.38 -30.53 58.21
C ILE A 272 42.38 -29.97 59.63
N GLU A 273 41.54 -28.97 59.94
CA GLU A 273 41.41 -28.43 61.29
C GLU A 273 40.80 -29.43 62.28
N GLU A 274 39.82 -30.24 61.84
CA GLU A 274 39.22 -31.29 62.67
C GLU A 274 40.25 -32.40 63.00
N ASN A 275 41.11 -32.76 62.05
CA ASN A 275 42.22 -33.69 62.28
C ASN A 275 43.33 -33.10 63.18
N ALA A 276 43.59 -31.79 63.09
CA ALA A 276 44.56 -31.10 63.95
C ALA A 276 44.04 -30.94 65.39
N GLY A 277 42.72 -30.83 65.58
CA GLY A 277 42.07 -30.78 66.88
C GLY A 277 42.15 -32.09 67.70
N MET A 278 42.32 -33.24 67.05
CA MET A 278 42.53 -34.53 67.72
C MET A 278 43.99 -34.80 68.14
N ALA A 279 44.95 -33.95 67.76
CA ALA A 279 46.37 -34.14 68.07
C ALA A 279 46.85 -33.38 69.33
N ALA A 280 45.95 -32.77 70.10
CA ALA A 280 46.27 -31.97 71.29
C ALA A 280 45.77 -32.54 72.63
N GLU A 281 45.25 -33.77 72.64
CA GLU A 281 44.92 -34.51 73.86
C GLU A 281 45.70 -35.84 73.90
N ASP A 282 47.04 -35.78 73.91
CA ASP A 282 47.93 -36.87 74.34
C ASP A 282 49.37 -36.33 74.44
N ASP A 283 49.73 -35.76 75.60
CA ASP A 283 51.07 -35.86 76.21
C ASP A 283 51.08 -35.05 77.53
N GLU A 284 50.78 -35.78 78.62
CA GLU A 284 51.07 -35.48 80.03
C GLU A 284 52.54 -35.76 80.38
#